data_AF-A0A961XLN6-F1
#
_entry.id   AF-A0A961XLN6-F1
#
_cell.length_a   1.000
_cell.length_b   1.000
_cell.length_c   1.000
_cell.angle_alpha   90.00
_cell.angle_beta   90.00
_cell.angle_gamma   90.00
#
_symmetry.space_group_name_H-M   'P 1'
#
loop_
_entity.id
_entity.type
_entity.pdbx_description
1 polymer ?
#
loop_
_entity_poly.entity_id
_entity_poly.type
_entity_poly.pdbx_seq_one_letter_code
_entity_poly.pdbx_strand_id
1 'polypeptide(L)'
;LLELIDHAEKANTFYETTIFDGSEDADRIMTTTVIIGRKSAVPAGDPETSAVGPLSNEQFWPVDIAYFDLSEENGEEVPSYRISFKLHESGVTRDILMDYGDFSLTGQLVQLDMLPVQECSR
;
A
#
# COMPACT_ATOMS: atom_id res chain seq x y z
N LEU A 1 8.62 -0.31 1.26
CA LEU A 1 7.79 -1.34 1.95
C LEU A 1 8.27 -1.63 3.38
N LEU A 2 9.52 -2.06 3.59
CA LEU A 2 10.01 -2.36 4.95
C LEU A 2 9.90 -1.16 5.91
N GLU A 3 10.24 0.04 5.43
CA GLU A 3 10.05 1.29 6.17
C GLU A 3 8.56 1.54 6.53
N LEU A 4 7.64 1.30 5.59
CA LEU A 4 6.20 1.43 5.84
C LEU A 4 5.72 0.50 6.95
N ILE A 5 6.18 -0.77 6.94
CA ILE A 5 5.83 -1.74 7.98
C ILE A 5 6.40 -1.31 9.33
N ASP A 6 7.67 -0.89 9.39
CA ASP A 6 8.32 -0.41 10.61
C ASP A 6 7.59 0.83 11.20
N HIS A 7 7.18 1.78 10.34
CA HIS A 7 6.36 2.91 10.74
C HIS A 7 4.97 2.48 11.26
N ALA A 8 4.32 1.53 10.60
CA ALA A 8 3.02 0.99 11.02
C ALA A 8 3.10 0.32 12.40
N GLU A 9 4.13 -0.48 12.64
CA GLU A 9 4.40 -1.14 13.92
C GLU A 9 4.70 -0.14 15.04
N LYS A 10 5.45 0.93 14.74
CA LYS A 10 5.77 2.01 15.68
C LYS A 10 4.62 3.02 15.88
N ALA A 11 3.49 2.83 15.21
CA ALA A 11 2.36 3.75 15.19
C ALA A 11 2.73 5.18 14.69
N ASN A 12 3.74 5.28 13.82
CA ASN A 12 4.08 6.50 13.11
C ASN A 12 3.16 6.63 11.88
N THR A 13 1.99 7.22 12.08
CA THR A 13 0.87 7.15 11.11
C THR A 13 0.94 8.13 9.95
N PHE A 14 1.92 9.03 9.92
CA PHE A 14 2.05 10.04 8.88
C PHE A 14 3.53 10.35 8.68
N TYR A 15 4.02 10.25 7.45
CA TYR A 15 5.37 10.63 7.09
C TYR A 15 5.49 10.90 5.59
N GLU A 16 6.57 11.58 5.21
CA GLU A 16 6.94 11.83 3.82
C GLU A 16 8.23 11.09 3.50
N THR A 17 8.33 10.51 2.31
CA THR A 17 9.57 9.89 1.82
C THR A 17 9.66 10.04 0.30
N THR A 18 10.84 9.76 -0.25
CA THR A 18 11.06 9.74 -1.70
C THR A 18 11.20 8.31 -2.18
N ILE A 19 10.51 7.97 -3.26
CA ILE A 19 10.52 6.62 -3.81
C ILE A 19 10.86 6.64 -5.29
N PHE A 20 11.64 5.63 -5.70
CA PHE A 20 11.83 5.25 -7.09
C PHE A 20 11.25 3.85 -7.24
N ASP A 21 10.14 3.73 -7.97
CA ASP A 21 9.44 2.46 -8.19
C ASP A 21 9.55 1.95 -9.64
N GLY A 22 10.23 2.72 -10.51
CA GLY A 22 10.39 2.37 -11.93
C GLY A 22 9.09 2.45 -12.73
N SER A 23 8.08 3.17 -12.23
CA SER A 23 6.85 3.48 -12.97
C SER A 23 7.11 4.40 -14.17
N GLU A 24 6.17 4.42 -15.11
CA GLU A 24 6.22 5.19 -16.36
C GLU A 24 7.52 4.95 -17.16
N ASP A 25 8.31 5.99 -17.39
CA ASP A 25 9.58 5.94 -18.12
C ASP A 25 10.78 5.59 -17.21
N ALA A 26 10.53 5.34 -15.91
CA ALA A 26 11.52 5.01 -14.89
C ALA A 26 12.64 6.05 -14.74
N ASP A 27 12.31 7.33 -14.93
CA ASP A 27 13.26 8.43 -14.96
C ASP A 27 13.08 9.44 -13.80
N ARG A 28 12.09 9.24 -12.93
CA ARG A 28 11.73 10.19 -11.85
C ARG A 28 11.74 9.58 -10.46
N ILE A 29 12.14 10.39 -9.50
CA ILE A 29 11.96 10.15 -8.06
C ILE A 29 10.72 10.92 -7.66
N MET A 30 9.73 10.23 -7.09
CA MET A 30 8.47 10.85 -6.67
C MET A 30 8.53 11.15 -5.17
N THR A 31 8.02 12.31 -4.78
CA THR A 31 7.79 12.61 -3.36
C THR A 31 6.48 11.97 -2.96
N THR A 32 6.49 11.22 -1.86
CA THR A 32 5.34 10.45 -1.40
C THR A 32 4.95 10.85 0.01
N THR A 33 3.68 11.20 0.20
CA THR A 33 3.09 11.30 1.53
C THR A 33 2.39 9.99 1.85
N VAL A 34 2.72 9.41 3.00
CA VAL A 34 2.16 8.15 3.48
C VAL A 34 1.31 8.40 4.72
N ILE A 35 0.08 7.90 4.69
CA ILE A 35 -0.86 7.91 5.81
C ILE A 35 -1.20 6.47 6.16
N ILE A 36 -0.99 6.10 7.42
CA ILE A 36 -1.30 4.77 7.95
C ILE A 36 -2.45 4.90 8.94
N GLY A 37 -3.58 4.28 8.64
CA GLY A 37 -4.70 4.24 9.57
C GLY A 37 -4.49 3.24 10.71
N ARG A 38 -5.45 3.17 11.62
CA ARG A 38 -5.37 2.26 12.77
C ARG A 38 -5.47 0.82 12.31
N LYS A 39 -4.68 -0.04 12.96
CA LYS A 39 -4.77 -1.49 12.79
C LYS A 39 -6.18 -1.98 13.11
N SER A 40 -6.79 -2.71 12.18
CA SER A 40 -8.17 -3.19 12.29
C SER A 40 -8.29 -4.66 11.91
N ALA A 41 -9.27 -5.33 12.49
CA ALA A 41 -9.68 -6.67 12.05
C ALA A 41 -10.40 -6.59 10.70
N VAL A 42 -10.39 -7.70 9.96
CA VAL A 42 -11.18 -7.89 8.73
C VAL A 42 -12.67 -7.77 9.05
N PRO A 43 -13.42 -6.87 8.39
CA PRO A 43 -14.84 -6.71 8.63
C PRO A 43 -15.62 -7.95 8.17
N ALA A 44 -16.73 -8.22 8.84
CA ALA A 44 -17.64 -9.29 8.41
C ALA A 44 -18.17 -9.00 6.99
N GLY A 45 -17.98 -9.94 6.07
CA GLY A 45 -18.40 -9.79 4.67
C GLY A 45 -17.37 -9.15 3.74
N ASP A 46 -16.10 -9.06 4.14
CA ASP A 46 -15.02 -8.65 3.23
C ASP A 46 -14.96 -9.60 2.02
N PRO A 47 -15.06 -9.07 0.78
CA PRO A 47 -15.23 -9.88 -0.42
C PRO A 47 -13.97 -10.68 -0.80
N GLU A 48 -12.81 -10.35 -0.20
CA GLU A 48 -11.56 -11.04 -0.43
C GLU A 48 -11.28 -12.13 0.63
N THR A 49 -12.16 -12.31 1.63
CA THR A 49 -11.96 -13.24 2.76
C THR A 49 -11.62 -14.66 2.29
N SER A 50 -12.27 -15.15 1.23
CA SER A 50 -12.00 -16.48 0.66
C SER A 50 -10.67 -16.54 -0.11
N ALA A 51 -10.23 -15.43 -0.69
CA ALA A 51 -9.01 -15.34 -1.49
C ALA A 51 -7.75 -15.19 -0.64
N VAL A 52 -7.83 -14.46 0.47
CA VAL A 52 -6.69 -14.18 1.37
C VAL A 52 -6.27 -15.39 2.23
N GLY A 53 -7.05 -16.47 2.20
CA GLY A 53 -6.75 -17.74 2.86
C GLY A 53 -6.35 -17.60 4.33
N PRO A 54 -5.11 -17.96 4.72
CA PRO A 54 -4.67 -17.91 6.11
C PRO A 54 -4.71 -16.51 6.74
N LEU A 55 -4.61 -15.45 5.93
CA LEU A 55 -4.63 -14.05 6.39
C LEU A 55 -6.05 -13.52 6.65
N SER A 56 -7.10 -14.34 6.44
CA SER A 56 -8.50 -13.94 6.59
C SER A 56 -8.86 -13.44 7.99
N ASN A 57 -8.15 -13.92 9.02
CA ASN A 57 -8.35 -13.51 10.41
C ASN A 57 -7.26 -12.56 10.92
N GLU A 58 -6.28 -12.24 10.08
CA GLU A 58 -5.20 -11.32 10.46
C GLU A 58 -5.67 -9.87 10.40
N GLN A 59 -5.15 -9.06 11.30
CA GLN A 59 -5.39 -7.63 11.29
C GLN A 59 -4.53 -6.96 10.22
N PHE A 60 -5.03 -5.85 9.69
CA PHE A 60 -4.35 -5.07 8.66
C PHE A 60 -4.30 -3.59 9.05
N TRP A 61 -3.41 -2.84 8.42
CA TRP A 61 -3.43 -1.38 8.40
C TRP A 61 -4.00 -0.89 7.07
N PRO A 62 -5.02 -0.01 7.07
CA PRO A 62 -5.35 0.74 5.86
C PRO A 62 -4.25 1.77 5.61
N VAL A 63 -3.74 1.83 4.39
CA VAL A 63 -2.66 2.72 3.98
C VAL A 63 -3.12 3.53 2.79
N ASP A 64 -2.83 4.83 2.82
CA ASP A 64 -2.98 5.76 1.71
C ASP A 64 -1.62 6.37 1.38
N ILE A 65 -1.22 6.33 0.12
CA ILE A 65 0.00 6.95 -0.37
C ILE A 65 -0.37 7.91 -1.51
N ALA A 66 0.08 9.15 -1.41
CA ALA A 66 -0.08 10.17 -2.43
C ALA A 66 1.28 10.53 -3.01
N TYR A 67 1.38 10.52 -4.34
CA TYR A 67 2.59 10.77 -5.11
C TYR A 67 2.51 12.16 -5.73
N PHE A 68 3.58 12.93 -5.56
CA PHE A 68 3.73 14.30 -6.05
C PHE A 68 4.93 14.37 -6.99
N ASP A 69 4.68 14.84 -8.20
CA ASP A 69 5.75 15.27 -9.12
C ASP A 69 6.11 16.73 -8.79
N LEU A 70 7.27 16.92 -8.17
CA LEU A 70 7.77 18.26 -7.80
C LEU A 70 8.58 18.93 -8.93
N SER A 71 8.62 18.34 -10.13
CA SER A 71 9.31 18.93 -11.28
C SER A 71 8.54 20.08 -11.95
N GLU A 72 7.23 20.19 -11.69
CA GLU A 72 6.39 21.26 -12.23
C GLU A 72 6.14 22.37 -11.20
N GLU A 73 6.77 23.54 -11.38
CA GLU A 73 6.72 24.67 -10.41
C GLU A 73 5.43 25.53 -10.45
N ASN A 74 4.36 25.13 -11.15
CA ASN A 74 3.23 26.03 -11.43
C ASN A 74 1.84 25.42 -11.15
N GLY A 75 1.32 25.54 -9.91
CA GLY A 75 -0.09 25.23 -9.62
C GLY A 75 -0.43 24.97 -8.15
N GLU A 76 -1.70 24.65 -7.87
CA GLU A 76 -2.08 23.95 -6.64
C GLU A 76 -1.49 22.54 -6.68
N GLU A 77 -0.63 22.19 -5.73
CA GLU A 77 0.02 20.87 -5.64
C GLU A 77 -1.02 19.79 -5.28
N VAL A 78 -1.70 19.27 -6.29
CA VAL A 78 -2.50 18.06 -6.19
C VAL A 78 -1.62 16.84 -6.47
N PRO A 79 -1.84 15.71 -5.79
CA PRO A 79 -1.09 14.49 -6.08
C PRO A 79 -1.41 13.99 -7.49
N SER A 80 -0.37 13.66 -8.25
CA SER A 80 -0.46 13.10 -9.60
C SER A 80 -1.06 11.69 -9.58
N TYR A 81 -0.82 10.96 -8.49
CA TYR A 81 -1.26 9.59 -8.32
C TYR A 81 -1.51 9.28 -6.85
N ARG A 82 -2.57 8.53 -6.55
CA ARG A 82 -2.88 8.07 -5.19
C ARG A 82 -3.16 6.58 -5.19
N ILE A 83 -2.66 5.89 -4.17
CA ILE A 83 -2.95 4.48 -3.95
C ILE A 83 -3.44 4.26 -2.52
N SER A 84 -4.52 3.51 -2.38
CA SER A 84 -5.08 3.08 -1.10
C SER A 84 -5.12 1.57 -1.07
N PHE A 85 -4.71 0.94 0.03
CA PHE A 85 -4.74 -0.52 0.17
C PHE A 85 -4.76 -0.97 1.62
N LYS A 86 -5.08 -2.24 1.85
CA LYS A 86 -4.92 -2.91 3.15
C LYS A 86 -3.58 -3.63 3.19
N LEU A 87 -2.77 -3.36 4.21
CA LEU A 87 -1.45 -3.94 4.44
C LEU A 87 -1.48 -4.91 5.63
N HIS A 88 -1.07 -6.16 5.41
CA HIS A 88 -0.82 -7.14 6.46
C HIS A 88 0.64 -7.09 6.96
N GLU A 89 0.91 -7.61 8.16
CA GLU A 89 2.27 -7.69 8.73
C GLU A 89 3.26 -8.45 7.85
N SER A 90 2.76 -9.45 7.12
CA SER A 90 3.53 -10.23 6.15
C SER A 90 3.96 -9.42 4.92
N GLY A 91 3.49 -8.18 4.77
CA GLY A 91 3.70 -7.34 3.58
C GLY A 91 2.69 -7.60 2.45
N VAL A 92 1.75 -8.54 2.63
CA VAL A 92 0.69 -8.78 1.66
C VAL A 92 -0.27 -7.59 1.61
N THR A 93 -0.46 -7.04 0.41
CA THR A 93 -1.39 -5.94 0.14
C THR A 93 -2.61 -6.43 -0.62
N ARG A 94 -3.79 -5.91 -0.29
CA ARG A 94 -5.06 -6.27 -0.92
C ARG A 94 -6.04 -5.10 -0.93
N ASP A 95 -7.18 -5.24 -1.60
CA ASP A 95 -8.20 -4.19 -1.74
C ASP A 95 -7.57 -2.87 -2.23
N ILE A 96 -6.91 -2.96 -3.38
CA ILE A 96 -6.09 -1.87 -3.92
C ILE A 96 -6.99 -0.93 -4.71
N LEU A 97 -6.94 0.37 -4.41
CA LEU A 97 -7.51 1.44 -5.21
C LEU A 97 -6.36 2.31 -5.73
N MET A 98 -6.29 2.48 -7.05
CA MET A 98 -5.34 3.33 -7.74
C MET A 98 -6.11 4.47 -8.39
N ASP A 99 -5.86 5.71 -7.99
CA ASP A 99 -6.54 6.91 -8.46
C ASP A 99 -5.54 7.81 -9.21
N TYR A 100 -5.79 7.97 -10.51
CA TYR A 100 -4.97 8.78 -11.43
C TYR A 100 -5.58 10.18 -11.67
N GLY A 101 -6.67 10.52 -10.98
CA GLY A 101 -7.38 11.79 -11.09
C GLY A 101 -8.53 11.77 -12.10
N ASP A 102 -8.31 11.29 -13.32
CA ASP A 102 -9.34 11.18 -14.36
C ASP A 102 -10.07 9.83 -14.37
N PHE A 103 -9.39 8.77 -13.94
CA PHE A 103 -9.97 7.46 -13.69
C PHE A 103 -9.37 6.80 -12.45
N SER A 104 -10.05 5.77 -11.95
CA SER A 104 -9.54 4.90 -10.89
C SER A 104 -9.65 3.44 -11.28
N LEU A 105 -8.73 2.64 -10.76
CA LEU A 105 -8.68 1.18 -10.91
C LEU A 105 -8.81 0.54 -9.54
N THR A 106 -9.67 -0.47 -9.43
CA THR A 106 -9.77 -1.30 -8.23
C THR A 106 -9.18 -2.69 -8.51
N GLY A 107 -8.20 -3.09 -7.70
CA GLY A 107 -7.63 -4.42 -7.68
C GLY A 107 -8.20 -5.23 -6.53
N GLN A 108 -9.00 -6.24 -6.87
CA GLN A 108 -9.50 -7.22 -5.91
C GLN A 108 -8.65 -8.48 -5.95
N LEU A 109 -8.18 -8.92 -4.78
CA LEU A 109 -7.48 -10.19 -4.64
C LEU A 109 -8.43 -11.36 -4.85
N VAL A 110 -8.11 -12.22 -5.83
CA VAL A 110 -8.91 -13.41 -6.17
C VAL A 110 -8.29 -14.72 -5.70
N GLN A 111 -6.97 -14.77 -5.50
CA GLN A 111 -6.24 -15.94 -5.05
C GLN A 111 -4.92 -15.53 -4.40
N LEU A 112 -4.56 -16.18 -3.29
CA LEU A 112 -3.27 -16.05 -2.62
C LEU A 112 -2.64 -17.42 -2.41
N ASP A 113 -1.53 -17.69 -3.11
CA ASP A 113 -0.74 -18.91 -2.93
C ASP A 113 0.49 -18.59 -2.06
N MET A 114 0.47 -19.08 -0.83
CA MET A 114 1.60 -18.89 0.10
C MET A 114 2.74 -19.85 -0.24
N LEU A 115 3.94 -19.30 -0.39
CA LEU A 115 5.15 -20.09 -0.57
C LEU A 115 5.53 -20.82 0.73
N PRO A 116 6.15 -22.00 0.65
CA PRO A 116 6.64 -22.69 1.83
C PRO A 116 7.72 -21.86 2.54
N VAL A 117 7.60 -21.76 3.87
CA VAL A 117 8.60 -21.08 4.69
C VAL A 117 9.91 -21.86 4.60
N GLN A 118 10.95 -21.21 4.11
CA GLN A 118 12.28 -21.79 4.03
C GLN A 118 12.99 -21.58 5.38
N GLU A 119 13.33 -22.66 6.08
CA GLU A 119 14.15 -22.53 7.27
C GLU A 119 15.58 -22.15 6.84
N CYS A 120 16.02 -20.95 7.20
CA CYS A 120 17.40 -20.53 6.99
C CYS A 120 18.31 -21.41 7.85
N SER A 121 19.01 -22.36 7.22
CA SER A 121 20.09 -23.09 7.88
C SER A 121 21.26 -22.13 8.11
N ARG A 122 21.66 -22.02 9.37
CA ARG A 122 22.77 -21.17 9.84
C ARG A 122 24.12 -21.78 9.56
#